data_AF-A0A4S8JQK4-F1
#
_entry.id   AF-A0A4S8JQK4-F1
#
_cell.length_a   1.000
_cell.length_b   1.000
_cell.length_c   1.000
_cell.angle_alpha   90.00
_cell.angle_beta   90.00
_cell.angle_gamma   90.00
#
_symmetry.space_group_name_H-M   'P 1'
#
loop_
_entity.id
_entity.type
_entity.pdbx_description
1 polymer ?
#
loop_
_entity_poly.entity_id
_entity_poly.type
_entity_poly.pdbx_seq_one_letter_code
_entity_poly.pdbx_strand_id
1 'polypeptide(L)'
;MGIEECCSCCVLAADHSEEIYDGCIISIHAPDALKLLGTQATYDESRILGAFQYVYSDIYLHRDKSLMPQNPSAWSAWNFLGTTQHGVCVTYWLNVLQNLGSTGRPFLVTLNPPRIPKHKLLQWYTSHPFPSVAASKASLELDKIQGKRTIWFSGAYQGFGFHEDGLKAGIVAANTVLEKDSNLLRNPKHMVPSLMEFGARLLVTRFLETYISTGCLTLLEEGGTIYVFEGTSKKNCYKSVLRVHHPLFYWKIASEADLGLADAYINGYFSFVDKEEGLLDLFMVLIANRDLRNSSGKNIRGWWTPLLLTAGVASARYFLWHISRRNTITQARQNISRHYDLSNDFFSLFLDETMTYSSAIFKTEHEDLKIAQLRKISLLIEKAQINDKHEVLEIGFGWGSLAIEVVKQTGCRYTGITLSEEQLNYAKRRAKEAGLEDHINFMLIDYRQLPNFHKYDRIISW
;
A
#
# COMPACT_ATOMS: atom_id res chain seq x y z
N MET A 1 29.33 23.06 -35.14
CA MET A 1 28.05 23.21 -35.86
C MET A 1 27.23 21.99 -35.53
N GLY A 2 26.25 22.14 -34.65
CA GLY A 2 25.36 21.05 -34.25
C GLY A 2 24.34 20.79 -35.34
N ILE A 3 24.15 19.52 -35.69
CA ILE A 3 23.10 19.07 -36.58
C ILE A 3 21.84 18.98 -35.71
N GLU A 4 20.90 19.90 -35.88
CA GLU A 4 19.52 19.71 -35.40
C GLU A 4 18.85 18.69 -36.33
N GLU A 5 18.63 17.46 -35.82
CA GLU A 5 17.76 16.49 -36.47
C GLU A 5 16.30 16.95 -36.31
N CYS A 6 15.78 17.72 -37.28
CA CYS A 6 14.35 17.91 -37.44
C CYS A 6 13.70 16.56 -37.82
N CYS A 7 13.25 15.79 -36.82
CA CYS A 7 12.51 14.54 -37.03
C CYS A 7 11.01 14.82 -37.17
N SER A 8 10.59 15.31 -38.33
CA SER A 8 9.17 15.33 -38.73
C SER A 8 8.77 13.99 -39.34
N CYS A 9 7.57 13.51 -39.02
CA CYS A 9 6.98 12.29 -39.59
C CYS A 9 6.26 12.61 -40.91
N CYS A 10 6.72 12.02 -42.03
CA CYS A 10 6.00 12.07 -43.30
C CYS A 10 5.08 10.85 -43.43
N VAL A 11 3.79 11.07 -43.65
CA VAL A 11 2.77 10.04 -43.84
C VAL A 11 2.31 10.08 -45.29
N LEU A 12 2.47 8.95 -45.99
CA LEU A 12 1.94 8.76 -47.34
C LEU A 12 0.56 8.12 -47.26
N ALA A 13 -0.47 8.86 -47.66
CA ALA A 13 -1.84 8.37 -47.70
C ALA A 13 -2.08 7.46 -48.91
N ALA A 14 -3.19 6.70 -48.87
CA ALA A 14 -3.54 5.74 -49.93
C ALA A 14 -3.84 6.39 -51.29
N ASP A 15 -4.14 7.69 -51.31
CA ASP A 15 -4.34 8.49 -52.53
C ASP A 15 -3.03 9.12 -53.05
N HIS A 16 -1.89 8.72 -52.49
CA HIS A 16 -0.55 9.23 -52.78
C HIS A 16 -0.32 10.69 -52.35
N SER A 17 -1.19 11.27 -51.53
CA SER A 17 -0.88 12.54 -50.86
C SER A 17 0.14 12.34 -49.74
N GLU A 18 1.02 13.33 -49.57
CA GLU A 18 2.02 13.35 -48.51
C GLU A 18 1.64 14.43 -47.48
N GLU A 19 1.60 14.03 -46.22
CA GLU A 19 1.33 14.92 -45.10
C GLU A 19 2.47 14.84 -44.10
N ILE A 20 2.89 15.99 -43.57
CA ILE A 20 3.99 16.11 -42.62
C ILE A 20 3.41 16.45 -41.25
N TYR A 21 3.81 15.68 -40.25
CA TYR A 21 3.41 15.83 -38.86
C TYR A 21 4.64 15.95 -37.96
N ASP A 22 4.53 16.68 -36.84
CA ASP A 22 5.61 16.79 -35.85
C ASP A 22 5.85 15.47 -35.09
N GLY A 23 4.86 14.59 -35.09
CA GLY A 23 4.94 13.25 -34.52
C GLY A 23 3.72 12.40 -34.87
N CYS A 24 3.81 11.09 -34.64
CA CYS A 24 2.76 10.14 -35.01
C CYS A 24 2.49 9.11 -33.90
N ILE A 25 1.20 8.86 -33.62
CA ILE A 25 0.77 7.73 -32.81
C ILE A 25 0.18 6.66 -33.73
N ILE A 26 0.84 5.51 -33.81
CA ILE A 26 0.42 4.35 -34.62
C ILE A 26 -0.43 3.42 -33.76
N SER A 27 -1.74 3.44 -33.99
CA SER A 27 -2.76 2.72 -33.21
C SER A 27 -3.35 1.51 -33.93
N ILE A 28 -2.51 0.76 -34.66
CA ILE A 28 -2.87 -0.45 -35.41
C ILE A 28 -2.16 -1.68 -34.84
N HIS A 29 -2.49 -2.88 -35.33
CA HIS A 29 -1.79 -4.09 -34.92
C HIS A 29 -0.28 -3.99 -35.20
N ALA A 30 0.53 -4.51 -34.28
CA ALA A 30 1.99 -4.46 -34.38
C ALA A 30 2.58 -4.96 -35.73
N PRO A 31 2.15 -6.10 -36.33
CA PRO A 31 2.65 -6.51 -37.64
C PRO A 31 2.21 -5.56 -38.77
N ASP A 32 1.06 -4.92 -38.65
CA ASP A 32 0.59 -3.93 -39.63
C ASP A 32 1.34 -2.60 -39.49
N ALA A 33 1.73 -2.23 -38.26
CA ALA A 33 2.65 -1.12 -38.01
C ALA A 33 4.01 -1.35 -38.67
N LEU A 34 4.55 -2.57 -38.64
CA LEU A 34 5.79 -2.89 -39.37
C LEU A 34 5.64 -2.80 -40.88
N LYS A 35 4.51 -3.25 -41.43
CA LYS A 35 4.21 -3.08 -42.86
C LYS A 35 4.13 -1.60 -43.24
N LEU A 36 3.53 -0.78 -42.38
CA LEU A 36 3.41 0.66 -42.56
C LEU A 36 4.78 1.36 -42.55
N LEU A 37 5.66 0.97 -41.62
CA LEU A 37 7.03 1.51 -41.54
C LEU A 37 7.92 1.04 -42.69
N GLY A 38 7.63 -0.14 -43.26
CA GLY A 38 8.36 -0.69 -44.41
C GLY A 38 9.87 -0.81 -44.15
N THR A 39 10.68 -0.40 -45.11
CA THR A 39 12.15 -0.45 -45.01
C THR A 39 12.74 0.57 -44.02
N GLN A 40 11.93 1.48 -43.49
CA GLN A 40 12.37 2.47 -42.50
C GLN A 40 12.23 1.95 -41.06
N ALA A 41 11.71 0.74 -40.85
CA ALA A 41 11.64 0.14 -39.53
C ALA A 41 13.04 -0.09 -38.97
N THR A 42 13.30 0.38 -37.74
CA THR A 42 14.58 0.13 -37.07
C THR A 42 14.73 -1.34 -36.67
N TYR A 43 15.94 -1.74 -36.27
CA TYR A 43 16.18 -3.09 -35.75
C TYR A 43 15.29 -3.40 -34.54
N ASP A 44 15.21 -2.47 -33.58
CA ASP A 44 14.41 -2.67 -32.37
C ASP A 44 12.91 -2.67 -32.67
N GLU A 45 12.42 -1.76 -33.52
CA GLU A 45 11.02 -1.77 -33.99
C GLU A 45 10.67 -3.12 -34.64
N SER A 46 11.51 -3.58 -35.58
CA SER A 46 11.32 -4.85 -36.29
C SER A 46 11.27 -6.05 -35.34
N ARG A 47 12.21 -6.11 -34.38
CA ARG A 47 12.31 -7.20 -33.42
C ARG A 47 11.16 -7.22 -32.42
N ILE A 48 10.79 -6.05 -31.90
CA ILE A 48 9.77 -5.93 -30.83
C ILE A 48 8.37 -6.08 -31.43
N LEU A 49 8.02 -5.30 -32.45
CA LEU A 49 6.69 -5.34 -33.06
C LEU A 49 6.46 -6.67 -33.80
N GLY A 50 7.52 -7.27 -34.37
CA GLY A 50 7.45 -8.54 -35.08
C GLY A 50 7.22 -9.76 -34.17
N ALA A 51 7.41 -9.61 -32.86
CA ALA A 51 7.13 -10.67 -31.89
C ALA A 51 5.63 -10.88 -31.62
N PHE A 52 4.79 -9.89 -31.96
CA PHE A 52 3.35 -9.96 -31.76
C PHE A 52 2.67 -10.60 -32.96
N GLN A 53 2.16 -11.81 -32.75
CA GLN A 53 1.41 -12.56 -33.75
C GLN A 53 -0.08 -12.40 -33.53
N TYR A 54 -0.87 -12.57 -34.60
CA TYR A 54 -2.31 -12.43 -34.58
C TYR A 54 -2.96 -13.66 -35.21
N VAL A 55 -4.06 -14.11 -34.61
CA VAL A 55 -4.94 -15.10 -35.20
C VAL A 55 -6.14 -14.38 -35.78
N TYR A 56 -6.41 -14.60 -37.06
CA TYR A 56 -7.57 -14.06 -37.75
C TYR A 56 -8.73 -15.04 -37.65
N SER A 57 -9.94 -14.52 -37.51
CA SER A 57 -11.14 -15.32 -37.38
C SER A 57 -12.28 -14.75 -38.21
N ASP A 58 -12.96 -15.67 -38.90
CA ASP A 58 -14.18 -15.38 -39.63
C ASP A 58 -15.36 -15.47 -38.67
N ILE A 59 -16.16 -14.41 -38.59
CA ILE A 59 -17.30 -14.37 -37.68
C ILE A 59 -18.59 -14.14 -38.47
N TYR A 60 -19.60 -14.93 -38.15
CA TYR A 60 -20.89 -14.90 -38.81
C TYR A 60 -22.00 -14.70 -37.80
N LEU A 61 -22.84 -13.68 -38.00
CA LEU A 61 -24.15 -13.60 -37.37
C LEU A 61 -25.16 -14.31 -38.26
N HIS A 62 -25.89 -15.28 -37.72
CA HIS A 62 -26.83 -16.12 -38.47
C HIS A 62 -27.95 -16.68 -37.59
N ARG A 63 -28.82 -17.48 -38.20
CA ARG A 63 -29.90 -18.23 -37.51
C ARG A 63 -29.81 -19.76 -37.69
N ASP A 64 -28.72 -20.25 -38.28
CA ASP A 64 -28.45 -21.68 -38.44
C ASP A 64 -28.30 -22.46 -37.13
N LYS A 65 -29.35 -23.18 -36.71
CA LYS A 65 -29.31 -24.06 -35.54
C LYS A 65 -28.42 -25.29 -35.71
N SER A 66 -28.00 -25.63 -36.92
CA SER A 66 -27.10 -26.77 -37.14
C SER A 66 -25.68 -26.52 -36.65
N LEU A 67 -25.34 -25.26 -36.36
CA LEU A 67 -24.11 -24.86 -35.68
C LEU A 67 -24.35 -24.66 -34.17
N MET A 68 -25.20 -25.49 -33.58
CA MET A 68 -25.38 -25.63 -32.13
C MET A 68 -25.26 -27.10 -31.78
N PRO A 69 -25.02 -27.46 -30.50
CA PRO A 69 -25.08 -28.85 -30.07
C PRO A 69 -26.39 -29.52 -30.52
N GLN A 70 -26.30 -30.76 -31.01
CA GLN A 70 -27.47 -31.48 -31.53
C GLN A 70 -28.55 -31.67 -30.46
N ASN A 71 -28.14 -31.86 -29.20
CA ASN A 71 -29.05 -31.92 -28.06
C ASN A 71 -29.36 -30.51 -27.55
N PRO A 72 -30.61 -30.02 -27.66
CA PRO A 72 -31.01 -28.70 -27.15
C PRO A 72 -30.78 -28.51 -25.66
N SER A 73 -30.79 -29.58 -24.85
CA SER A 73 -30.52 -29.46 -23.41
C SER A 73 -29.05 -29.12 -23.10
N ALA A 74 -28.15 -29.28 -24.08
CA ALA A 74 -26.74 -28.91 -23.96
C ALA A 74 -26.46 -27.47 -24.43
N TRP A 75 -27.49 -26.75 -24.90
CA TRP A 75 -27.33 -25.38 -25.37
C TRP A 75 -26.95 -24.47 -24.22
N SER A 76 -25.77 -23.87 -24.35
CA SER A 76 -25.24 -22.90 -23.43
C SER A 76 -25.12 -21.54 -24.11
N ALA A 77 -24.76 -20.50 -23.34
CA ALA A 77 -24.49 -19.20 -23.92
C ALA A 77 -23.36 -19.29 -24.97
N TRP A 78 -22.33 -20.10 -24.70
CA TRP A 78 -21.18 -20.33 -25.57
C TRP A 78 -21.05 -21.84 -25.83
N ASN A 79 -20.94 -22.26 -27.09
CA ASN A 79 -20.98 -23.67 -27.48
C ASN A 79 -19.77 -23.99 -28.35
N PHE A 80 -18.82 -24.75 -27.80
CA PHE A 80 -17.67 -25.25 -28.55
C PHE A 80 -18.10 -26.40 -29.47
N LEU A 81 -17.84 -26.26 -30.76
CA LEU A 81 -18.22 -27.24 -31.79
C LEU A 81 -17.02 -28.06 -32.29
N GLY A 82 -15.80 -27.68 -31.92
CA GLY A 82 -14.58 -28.35 -32.34
C GLY A 82 -13.56 -27.39 -32.93
N THR A 83 -12.54 -27.97 -33.58
CA THR A 83 -11.46 -27.23 -34.25
C THR A 83 -11.59 -27.45 -35.75
N THR A 84 -11.57 -26.37 -36.51
CA THR A 84 -11.55 -26.34 -37.98
C THR A 84 -10.15 -26.00 -38.48
N GLN A 85 -9.94 -26.03 -39.79
CA GLN A 85 -8.68 -25.60 -40.40
C GLN A 85 -8.34 -24.12 -40.11
N HIS A 86 -9.36 -23.31 -39.78
CA HIS A 86 -9.24 -21.89 -39.47
C HIS A 86 -9.24 -21.59 -37.96
N GLY A 87 -9.14 -22.62 -37.11
CA GLY A 87 -9.03 -22.47 -35.66
C GLY A 87 -10.22 -23.04 -34.90
N VAL A 88 -10.49 -22.49 -33.72
CA VAL A 88 -11.58 -22.97 -32.86
C VAL A 88 -12.93 -22.50 -33.39
N CYS A 89 -13.90 -23.42 -33.48
CA CYS A 89 -15.28 -23.15 -33.86
C CYS A 89 -16.16 -23.06 -32.62
N VAL A 90 -16.68 -21.87 -32.34
CA VAL A 90 -17.55 -21.59 -31.19
C VAL A 90 -18.76 -20.81 -31.64
N THR A 91 -19.94 -21.21 -31.16
CA THR A 91 -21.21 -20.52 -31.38
C THR A 91 -21.71 -19.86 -30.11
N TYR A 92 -21.93 -18.55 -30.19
CA TYR A 92 -22.51 -17.70 -29.16
C TYR A 92 -24.01 -17.59 -29.38
N TRP A 93 -24.80 -17.88 -28.34
CA TRP A 93 -26.23 -17.69 -28.37
C TRP A 93 -26.61 -16.31 -27.84
N LEU A 94 -26.74 -15.34 -28.75
CA LEU A 94 -26.95 -13.95 -28.39
C LEU A 94 -28.26 -13.69 -27.64
N ASN A 95 -29.31 -14.48 -27.88
CA ASN A 95 -30.57 -14.27 -27.16
C ASN A 95 -30.40 -14.40 -25.65
N VAL A 96 -29.55 -15.34 -25.20
CA VAL A 96 -29.24 -15.51 -23.79
C VAL A 96 -28.28 -14.42 -23.32
N LEU A 97 -27.21 -14.17 -24.09
CA LEU A 97 -26.18 -13.20 -23.71
C LEU A 97 -26.68 -11.74 -23.65
N GLN A 98 -27.65 -11.39 -24.49
CA GLN A 98 -28.18 -10.03 -24.63
C GLN A 98 -29.64 -9.91 -24.14
N ASN A 99 -30.15 -10.94 -23.45
CA ASN A 99 -31.50 -11.00 -22.92
C ASN A 99 -32.62 -10.68 -23.95
N LEU A 100 -32.46 -11.17 -25.20
CA LEU A 100 -33.42 -10.95 -26.29
C LEU A 100 -34.61 -11.94 -26.28
N GLY A 101 -34.76 -12.71 -25.20
CA GLY A 101 -35.79 -13.73 -25.03
C GLY A 101 -35.46 -15.06 -25.72
N SER A 102 -35.78 -16.17 -25.04
CA SER A 102 -35.47 -17.56 -25.47
C SER A 102 -36.53 -18.19 -26.38
N THR A 103 -37.69 -17.55 -26.52
CA THR A 103 -38.86 -18.08 -27.27
C THR A 103 -38.87 -17.69 -28.75
N GLY A 104 -38.06 -16.71 -29.15
CA GLY A 104 -37.93 -16.25 -30.53
C GLY A 104 -36.96 -17.08 -31.39
N ARG A 105 -36.80 -16.70 -32.67
CA ARG A 105 -35.75 -17.28 -33.53
C ARG A 105 -34.37 -16.94 -32.95
N PRO A 106 -33.41 -17.89 -32.92
CA PRO A 106 -32.12 -17.66 -32.29
C PRO A 106 -31.25 -16.75 -33.17
N PHE A 107 -30.59 -15.79 -32.54
CA PHE A 107 -29.45 -15.06 -33.07
C PHE A 107 -28.19 -15.75 -32.58
N LEU A 108 -27.41 -16.25 -33.54
CA LEU A 108 -26.21 -17.03 -33.28
C LEU A 108 -25.03 -16.32 -33.92
N VAL A 109 -23.93 -16.22 -33.18
CA VAL A 109 -22.65 -15.75 -33.71
C VAL A 109 -21.66 -16.90 -33.68
N THR A 110 -21.23 -17.38 -34.85
CA THR A 110 -20.25 -18.47 -34.94
C THR A 110 -18.92 -17.96 -35.45
N LEU A 111 -17.85 -18.30 -34.73
CA LEU A 111 -16.47 -18.06 -35.11
C LEU A 111 -15.96 -19.29 -35.87
N ASN A 112 -15.26 -19.07 -36.99
CA ASN A 112 -14.58 -20.07 -37.80
C ASN A 112 -15.42 -21.33 -38.11
N PRO A 113 -16.67 -21.18 -38.60
CA PRO A 113 -17.52 -22.33 -38.85
C PRO A 113 -16.93 -23.22 -39.98
N PRO A 114 -17.09 -24.55 -39.92
CA PRO A 114 -16.59 -25.47 -40.94
C PRO A 114 -17.25 -25.29 -42.31
N ARG A 115 -18.33 -24.51 -42.36
CA ARG A 115 -19.07 -24.12 -43.56
C ARG A 115 -19.75 -22.78 -43.33
N ILE A 116 -20.10 -22.08 -44.40
CA ILE A 116 -20.89 -20.86 -44.31
C ILE A 116 -22.27 -21.18 -43.68
N PRO A 117 -22.69 -20.49 -42.61
CA PRO A 117 -23.97 -20.77 -41.95
C PRO A 117 -25.19 -20.49 -42.84
N LYS A 118 -26.25 -21.30 -42.70
CA LYS A 118 -27.56 -21.01 -43.30
C LYS A 118 -28.20 -19.77 -42.67
N HIS A 119 -28.96 -19.01 -43.47
CA HIS A 119 -29.59 -17.76 -42.99
C HIS A 119 -28.59 -16.79 -42.33
N LYS A 120 -27.42 -16.63 -42.96
CA LYS A 120 -26.44 -15.59 -42.62
C LYS A 120 -27.11 -14.21 -42.69
N LEU A 121 -26.89 -13.42 -41.65
CA LEU A 121 -27.33 -12.03 -41.54
C LEU A 121 -26.16 -11.06 -41.77
N LEU A 122 -24.99 -11.36 -41.18
CA LEU A 122 -23.78 -10.56 -41.30
C LEU A 122 -22.53 -11.45 -41.25
N GLN A 123 -21.47 -11.03 -41.92
CA GLN A 123 -20.13 -11.61 -41.76
C GLN A 123 -19.14 -10.47 -41.58
N TRP A 124 -18.18 -10.67 -40.69
CA TRP A 124 -17.04 -9.79 -40.52
C TRP A 124 -15.81 -10.62 -40.16
N TYR A 125 -14.66 -9.97 -40.26
CA TYR A 125 -13.37 -10.53 -39.95
C TYR A 125 -12.81 -9.79 -38.75
N THR A 126 -12.23 -10.51 -37.80
CA THR A 126 -11.52 -9.92 -36.67
C THR A 126 -10.21 -10.66 -36.44
N SER A 127 -9.34 -10.06 -35.66
CA SER A 127 -8.12 -10.72 -35.22
C SER A 127 -7.88 -10.48 -33.75
N HIS A 128 -7.23 -11.45 -33.10
CA HIS A 128 -6.84 -11.33 -31.71
C HIS A 128 -5.33 -11.60 -31.57
N PRO A 129 -4.63 -10.90 -30.66
CA PRO A 129 -3.24 -11.19 -30.37
C PRO A 129 -3.08 -12.63 -29.89
N PHE A 130 -2.05 -13.31 -30.38
CA PHE A 130 -1.67 -14.64 -29.96
C PHE A 130 -0.66 -14.56 -28.80
N PRO A 131 -1.01 -15.04 -27.59
CA PRO A 131 -0.09 -15.04 -26.46
C PRO A 131 1.11 -15.95 -26.74
N SER A 132 2.32 -15.40 -26.70
CA SER A 132 3.56 -16.16 -26.87
C SER A 132 4.66 -15.65 -25.94
N VAL A 133 5.66 -16.50 -25.68
CA VAL A 133 6.84 -16.11 -24.88
C VAL A 133 7.58 -14.94 -25.54
N ALA A 134 7.61 -14.91 -26.88
CA ALA A 134 8.21 -13.82 -27.65
C ALA A 134 7.44 -12.50 -27.43
N ALA A 135 6.12 -12.51 -27.56
CA ALA A 135 5.27 -11.34 -27.33
C ALA A 135 5.37 -10.83 -25.88
N SER A 136 5.44 -11.73 -24.90
CA SER A 136 5.61 -11.36 -23.49
C SER A 136 6.97 -10.69 -23.22
N LYS A 137 8.06 -11.21 -23.80
CA LYS A 137 9.38 -10.56 -23.69
C LYS A 137 9.41 -9.21 -24.40
N ALA A 138 8.84 -9.13 -25.61
CA ALA A 138 8.78 -7.89 -26.38
C ALA A 138 7.97 -6.79 -25.66
N SER A 139 6.88 -7.15 -24.97
CA SER A 139 6.08 -6.22 -24.17
C SER A 139 6.90 -5.52 -23.07
N LEU A 140 7.87 -6.21 -22.47
CA LEU A 140 8.78 -5.64 -21.46
C LEU A 140 9.82 -4.68 -22.04
N GLU A 141 9.94 -4.60 -23.37
CA GLU A 141 10.93 -3.79 -24.07
C GLU A 141 10.30 -2.69 -24.93
N LEU A 142 8.98 -2.49 -24.85
CA LEU A 142 8.28 -1.48 -25.65
C LEU A 142 8.78 -0.06 -25.39
N ASP A 143 9.24 0.23 -24.18
CA ASP A 143 9.88 1.50 -23.80
C ASP A 143 11.08 1.82 -24.68
N LYS A 144 11.78 0.80 -25.22
CA LYS A 144 12.91 1.00 -26.14
C LYS A 144 12.51 1.59 -27.49
N ILE A 145 11.25 1.60 -27.87
CA ILE A 145 10.81 2.15 -29.17
C ILE A 145 9.84 3.34 -29.04
N GLN A 146 9.23 3.55 -27.87
CA GLN A 146 8.27 4.63 -27.67
C GLN A 146 8.93 6.02 -27.75
N GLY A 147 8.38 6.90 -28.59
CA GLY A 147 8.80 8.28 -28.75
C GLY A 147 10.11 8.46 -29.53
N LYS A 148 10.77 7.37 -29.94
CA LYS A 148 11.92 7.44 -30.83
C LYS A 148 11.46 7.92 -32.19
N ARG A 149 12.26 8.81 -32.80
CA ARG A 149 11.95 9.41 -34.12
C ARG A 149 10.55 10.04 -34.18
N THR A 150 10.09 10.58 -33.04
CA THR A 150 8.74 11.18 -32.88
C THR A 150 7.59 10.22 -33.25
N ILE A 151 7.77 8.91 -33.05
CA ILE A 151 6.76 7.87 -33.27
C ILE A 151 6.43 7.17 -31.95
N TRP A 152 5.14 7.01 -31.67
CA TRP A 152 4.63 6.21 -30.56
C TRP A 152 3.74 5.11 -31.08
N PHE A 153 3.83 3.94 -30.48
CA PHE A 153 2.99 2.80 -30.79
C PHE A 153 1.94 2.64 -29.70
N SER A 154 0.70 2.36 -30.08
CA SER A 154 -0.37 2.05 -29.14
C SER A 154 -1.23 0.90 -29.68
N GLY A 155 -1.70 0.04 -28.78
CA GLY A 155 -2.59 -1.04 -29.18
C GLY A 155 -2.77 -2.08 -28.10
N ALA A 156 -3.82 -2.91 -28.24
CA ALA A 156 -4.18 -3.92 -27.25
C ALA A 156 -3.08 -4.98 -26.99
N TYR A 157 -2.13 -5.12 -27.92
CA TYR A 157 -0.97 -6.01 -27.78
C TYR A 157 0.01 -5.59 -26.67
N GLN A 158 -0.10 -4.36 -26.14
CA GLN A 158 0.71 -3.90 -25.00
C GLN A 158 0.20 -4.43 -23.65
N GLY A 159 -0.95 -5.13 -23.64
CA GLY A 159 -1.50 -5.82 -22.47
C GLY A 159 -1.88 -7.26 -22.81
N PHE A 160 -3.10 -7.67 -22.48
CA PHE A 160 -3.61 -9.03 -22.72
C PHE A 160 -4.51 -9.12 -23.96
N GLY A 161 -4.56 -8.09 -24.80
CA GLY A 161 -5.32 -8.07 -26.03
C GLY A 161 -6.79 -7.67 -25.87
N PHE A 162 -7.18 -7.13 -24.71
CA PHE A 162 -8.53 -6.61 -24.48
C PHE A 162 -8.68 -5.16 -24.92
N HIS A 163 -9.93 -4.69 -25.03
CA HIS A 163 -10.23 -3.33 -25.45
C HIS A 163 -9.65 -2.28 -24.49
N GLU A 164 -9.67 -2.58 -23.19
CA GLU A 164 -9.13 -1.75 -22.13
C GLU A 164 -7.61 -1.58 -22.26
N ASP A 165 -6.89 -2.60 -22.72
CA ASP A 165 -5.44 -2.51 -22.95
C ASP A 165 -5.14 -1.54 -24.10
N GLY A 166 -5.95 -1.57 -25.16
CA GLY A 166 -5.85 -0.63 -26.27
C GLY A 166 -6.09 0.82 -25.82
N LEU A 167 -7.14 1.05 -25.03
CA LEU A 167 -7.42 2.38 -24.46
C LEU A 167 -6.27 2.87 -23.57
N LYS A 168 -5.76 2.02 -22.68
CA LYS A 168 -4.63 2.35 -21.81
C LYS A 168 -3.39 2.72 -22.62
N ALA A 169 -3.01 1.91 -23.59
CA ALA A 169 -1.87 2.18 -24.45
C ALA A 169 -2.01 3.52 -25.20
N GLY A 170 -3.22 3.83 -25.69
CA GLY A 170 -3.50 5.11 -26.35
C GLY A 170 -3.36 6.31 -25.40
N ILE A 171 -3.89 6.22 -24.19
CA ILE A 171 -3.75 7.26 -23.16
C ILE A 171 -2.27 7.48 -22.80
N VAL A 172 -1.48 6.41 -22.68
CA VAL A 172 -0.04 6.51 -22.42
C VAL A 172 0.66 7.25 -23.54
N ALA A 173 0.48 6.82 -24.79
CA ALA A 173 1.09 7.47 -25.95
C ALA A 173 0.72 8.96 -26.01
N ALA A 174 -0.57 9.30 -25.83
CA ALA A 174 -1.04 10.68 -25.84
C ALA A 174 -0.41 11.52 -24.71
N ASN A 175 -0.34 11.02 -23.49
CA ASN A 175 0.26 11.75 -22.37
C ASN A 175 1.77 11.94 -22.55
N THR A 176 2.47 10.96 -23.13
CA THR A 176 3.90 11.08 -23.45
C THR A 176 4.12 12.15 -24.51
N VAL A 177 3.29 12.22 -25.55
CA VAL A 177 3.35 13.29 -26.55
C VAL A 177 3.10 14.67 -25.94
N LEU A 178 2.21 14.77 -24.95
CA LEU A 178 1.84 16.02 -24.29
C LEU A 178 2.76 16.42 -23.12
N GLU A 179 3.86 15.68 -22.87
CA GLU A 179 4.79 15.89 -21.75
C GLU A 179 4.08 15.99 -20.36
N LYS A 180 2.94 15.31 -20.20
CA LYS A 180 2.21 15.28 -18.93
C LYS A 180 2.66 14.09 -18.08
N ASP A 181 3.01 14.35 -16.83
CA ASP A 181 3.23 13.30 -15.83
C ASP A 181 1.97 12.45 -15.69
N SER A 182 2.06 11.19 -16.13
CA SER A 182 0.95 10.24 -16.02
C SER A 182 1.23 9.26 -14.89
N ASN A 183 0.47 9.40 -13.80
CA ASN A 183 0.24 8.30 -12.87
C ASN A 183 -0.61 7.26 -13.59
N LEU A 184 0.09 6.36 -14.30
CA LEU A 184 -0.49 5.30 -15.10
C LEU A 184 -1.41 4.41 -14.25
N LEU A 185 -2.61 4.13 -14.78
CA LEU A 185 -3.41 2.96 -14.42
C LEU A 185 -2.62 1.70 -14.82
N ARG A 186 -1.63 1.33 -14.00
CA ARG A 186 -0.97 0.02 -14.09
C ARG A 186 -2.07 -1.04 -14.11
N ASN A 187 -1.97 -2.01 -15.03
CA ASN A 187 -2.71 -3.25 -14.86
C ASN A 187 -2.44 -3.71 -13.43
N PRO A 188 -3.47 -3.85 -12.56
CA PRO A 188 -3.25 -4.26 -11.19
C PRO A 188 -2.42 -5.54 -11.28
N LYS A 189 -1.23 -5.53 -10.67
CA LYS A 189 -0.48 -6.77 -10.53
C LYS A 189 -1.42 -7.69 -9.78
N HIS A 190 -1.99 -8.67 -10.47
CA HIS A 190 -2.81 -9.65 -9.78
C HIS A 190 -1.90 -10.31 -8.77
N MET A 191 -2.24 -10.14 -7.49
CA MET A 191 -1.59 -10.87 -6.43
C MET A 191 -1.85 -12.35 -6.67
N VAL A 192 -0.80 -13.08 -7.05
CA VAL A 192 -0.84 -14.54 -7.21
C VAL A 192 -0.23 -15.14 -5.94
N PRO A 193 -1.03 -15.44 -4.91
CA PRO A 193 -0.51 -16.07 -3.71
C PRO A 193 -0.03 -17.49 -4.03
N SER A 194 1.10 -17.88 -3.47
CA SER A 194 1.49 -19.28 -3.33
C SER A 194 0.45 -20.07 -2.51
N LEU A 195 0.50 -21.40 -2.56
CA LEU A 195 -0.37 -22.26 -1.73
C LEU A 195 -0.30 -21.91 -0.24
N MET A 196 0.90 -21.56 0.23
CA MET A 196 1.14 -21.11 1.60
C MET A 196 0.41 -19.80 1.91
N GLU A 197 0.58 -18.79 1.05
CA GLU A 197 -0.07 -17.48 1.22
C GLU A 197 -1.58 -17.57 1.05
N PHE A 198 -2.08 -18.47 0.20
CA PHE A 198 -3.50 -18.75 0.07
C PHE A 198 -4.10 -19.30 1.37
N GLY A 199 -3.42 -20.27 2.00
CA GLY A 199 -3.81 -20.81 3.31
C GLY A 199 -3.77 -19.74 4.41
N ALA A 200 -2.72 -18.93 4.45
CA ALA A 200 -2.59 -17.83 5.39
C ALA A 200 -3.70 -16.79 5.21
N ARG A 201 -4.02 -16.44 3.96
CA ARG A 201 -5.13 -15.53 3.62
C ARG A 201 -6.44 -16.04 4.18
N LEU A 202 -6.77 -17.31 3.94
CA LEU A 202 -8.00 -17.92 4.46
C LEU A 202 -8.07 -17.88 6.00
N LEU A 203 -6.95 -18.12 6.68
CA LEU A 203 -6.90 -18.04 8.15
C LEU A 203 -7.12 -16.62 8.65
N VAL A 204 -6.44 -15.64 8.06
CA VAL A 204 -6.55 -14.22 8.46
C VAL A 204 -7.94 -13.67 8.17
N THR A 205 -8.53 -13.95 7.00
CA THR A 205 -9.86 -13.42 6.67
C THR A 205 -10.95 -14.03 7.54
N ARG A 206 -10.90 -15.36 7.80
CA ARG A 206 -11.84 -16.01 8.74
C ARG A 206 -11.72 -15.46 10.16
N PHE A 207 -10.50 -15.19 10.60
CA PHE A 207 -10.28 -14.56 11.88
C PHE A 207 -10.95 -13.19 11.94
N LEU A 208 -10.65 -12.30 10.99
CA LEU A 208 -11.18 -10.95 10.95
C LEU A 208 -12.72 -10.95 10.89
N GLU A 209 -13.32 -11.87 10.13
CA GLU A 209 -14.77 -12.06 10.06
C GLU A 209 -15.39 -12.38 11.45
N THR A 210 -14.68 -13.15 12.28
CA THR A 210 -15.14 -13.45 13.66
C THR A 210 -14.76 -12.39 14.69
N TYR A 211 -13.69 -11.64 14.43
CA TYR A 211 -13.12 -10.69 15.38
C TYR A 211 -13.80 -9.32 15.29
N ILE A 212 -14.06 -8.84 14.08
CA ILE A 212 -14.65 -7.53 13.81
C ILE A 212 -16.17 -7.59 14.03
N SER A 213 -16.59 -7.27 15.25
CA SER A 213 -17.99 -7.20 15.70
C SER A 213 -18.51 -5.76 15.83
N THR A 214 -17.62 -4.76 15.82
CA THR A 214 -17.95 -3.32 15.80
C THR A 214 -16.98 -2.56 14.90
N GLY A 215 -17.45 -1.50 14.22
CA GLY A 215 -16.67 -0.78 13.20
C GLY A 215 -16.54 -1.53 11.87
N CYS A 216 -15.67 -1.03 10.98
CA CYS A 216 -15.47 -1.60 9.64
C CYS A 216 -13.98 -1.68 9.29
N LEU A 217 -13.54 -2.84 8.80
CA LEU A 217 -12.22 -3.05 8.23
C LEU A 217 -12.37 -3.59 6.80
N THR A 218 -11.77 -2.91 5.83
CA THR A 218 -11.77 -3.34 4.43
C THR A 218 -10.35 -3.64 3.96
N LEU A 219 -10.14 -4.78 3.31
CA LEU A 219 -8.90 -5.12 2.62
C LEU A 219 -9.12 -5.08 1.11
N LEU A 220 -8.36 -4.23 0.42
CA LEU A 220 -8.34 -4.09 -1.03
C LEU A 220 -7.06 -4.75 -1.56
N GLU A 221 -7.15 -5.94 -2.13
CA GLU A 221 -5.99 -6.61 -2.72
C GLU A 221 -5.60 -5.98 -4.07
N GLU A 222 -4.30 -5.84 -4.34
CA GLU A 222 -3.81 -5.65 -5.71
C GLU A 222 -4.21 -6.88 -6.56
N GLY A 223 -5.16 -6.68 -7.47
CA GLY A 223 -5.84 -7.77 -8.18
C GLY A 223 -7.37 -7.70 -8.10
N GLY A 224 -7.91 -6.78 -7.29
CA GLY A 224 -9.33 -6.41 -7.29
C GLY A 224 -10.20 -7.18 -6.29
N THR A 225 -9.65 -8.14 -5.56
CA THR A 225 -10.37 -8.80 -4.46
C THR A 225 -10.63 -7.80 -3.35
N ILE A 226 -11.86 -7.76 -2.85
CA ILE A 226 -12.26 -6.92 -1.73
C ILE A 226 -12.78 -7.82 -0.61
N TYR A 227 -12.22 -7.67 0.59
CA TYR A 227 -12.77 -8.24 1.81
C TYR A 227 -13.32 -7.12 2.68
N VAL A 228 -14.57 -7.24 3.10
CA VAL A 228 -15.22 -6.29 4.01
C VAL A 228 -15.58 -7.03 5.29
N PHE A 229 -15.04 -6.57 6.41
CA PHE A 229 -15.36 -7.05 7.74
C PHE A 229 -16.11 -5.94 8.47
N GLU A 230 -17.41 -6.12 8.69
CA GLU A 230 -18.28 -5.10 9.28
C GLU A 230 -19.02 -5.66 10.47
N GLY A 231 -18.91 -4.94 11.59
CA GLY A 231 -19.60 -5.27 12.82
C GLY A 231 -21.08 -4.89 12.79
N THR A 232 -21.93 -5.66 13.48
CA THR A 232 -23.37 -5.36 13.62
C THR A 232 -23.66 -4.26 14.65
N SER A 233 -22.68 -3.94 15.50
CA SER A 233 -22.78 -2.89 16.51
C SER A 233 -22.60 -1.50 15.90
N LYS A 234 -23.58 -0.62 16.07
CA LYS A 234 -23.50 0.82 15.70
C LYS A 234 -22.71 1.67 16.69
N LYS A 235 -22.16 1.08 17.76
CA LYS A 235 -21.45 1.81 18.81
C LYS A 235 -20.00 2.01 18.37
N ASN A 236 -19.62 3.25 18.07
CA ASN A 236 -18.31 3.67 17.53
C ASN A 236 -18.02 3.09 16.13
N CYS A 237 -18.17 3.92 15.09
CA CYS A 237 -18.03 3.52 13.69
C CYS A 237 -16.67 3.96 13.11
N TYR A 238 -15.58 3.48 13.70
CA TYR A 238 -14.27 3.62 13.05
C TYR A 238 -14.23 2.75 11.80
N LYS A 239 -13.65 3.28 10.73
CA LYS A 239 -13.54 2.59 9.45
C LYS A 239 -12.12 2.70 8.92
N SER A 240 -11.45 1.57 8.77
CA SER A 240 -10.12 1.52 8.15
C SER A 240 -10.16 0.73 6.85
N VAL A 241 -9.49 1.24 5.82
CA VAL A 241 -9.38 0.60 4.51
C VAL A 241 -7.91 0.44 4.15
N LEU A 242 -7.47 -0.82 4.08
CA LEU A 242 -6.11 -1.20 3.75
C LEU A 242 -6.04 -1.57 2.27
N ARG A 243 -4.95 -1.16 1.59
CA ARG A 243 -4.56 -1.68 0.29
C ARG A 243 -3.43 -2.69 0.47
N VAL A 244 -3.67 -3.95 0.12
CA VAL A 244 -2.69 -5.03 0.22
C VAL A 244 -1.94 -5.13 -1.11
N HIS A 245 -0.64 -4.81 -1.08
CA HIS A 245 0.25 -4.78 -2.23
C HIS A 245 0.99 -6.11 -2.46
N HIS A 246 1.14 -6.93 -1.40
CA HIS A 246 1.96 -8.14 -1.45
C HIS A 246 1.36 -9.30 -0.66
N PRO A 247 1.36 -10.55 -1.20
CA PRO A 247 0.68 -11.69 -0.57
C PRO A 247 1.31 -12.14 0.77
N LEU A 248 2.60 -11.86 0.97
CA LEU A 248 3.29 -12.05 2.25
C LEU A 248 2.64 -11.32 3.43
N PHE A 249 1.82 -10.29 3.18
CA PHE A 249 0.98 -9.65 4.20
C PHE A 249 0.23 -10.67 5.05
N TYR A 250 -0.45 -11.63 4.39
CA TYR A 250 -1.26 -12.63 5.09
C TYR A 250 -0.40 -13.62 5.86
N TRP A 251 0.72 -14.05 5.27
CA TRP A 251 1.66 -14.96 5.93
C TRP A 251 2.19 -14.34 7.23
N LYS A 252 2.66 -13.09 7.15
CA LYS A 252 3.20 -12.34 8.29
C LYS A 252 2.19 -12.24 9.44
N ILE A 253 0.95 -11.86 9.14
CA ILE A 253 -0.10 -11.76 10.17
C ILE A 253 -0.42 -13.14 10.75
N ALA A 254 -0.55 -14.16 9.90
CA ALA A 254 -0.87 -15.51 10.36
C ALA A 254 0.23 -16.11 11.28
N SER A 255 1.51 -15.85 10.98
CA SER A 255 2.64 -16.45 11.70
C SER A 255 3.17 -15.62 12.88
N GLU A 256 3.07 -14.28 12.79
CA GLU A 256 3.71 -13.32 13.71
C GLU A 256 2.73 -12.32 14.34
N ALA A 257 1.42 -12.42 14.06
CA ALA A 257 0.36 -11.62 14.68
C ALA A 257 0.59 -10.09 14.56
N ASP A 258 0.66 -9.38 15.70
CA ASP A 258 0.87 -7.94 15.82
C ASP A 258 2.24 -7.50 15.28
N LEU A 259 3.30 -8.24 15.59
CA LEU A 259 4.63 -8.00 15.02
C LEU A 259 4.63 -8.22 13.51
N GLY A 260 3.90 -9.24 13.03
CA GLY A 260 3.73 -9.51 11.61
C GLY A 260 3.02 -8.37 10.88
N LEU A 261 1.99 -7.78 11.49
CA LEU A 261 1.32 -6.59 10.96
C LEU A 261 2.28 -5.40 10.88
N ALA A 262 3.05 -5.13 11.93
CA ALA A 262 4.01 -4.03 11.96
C ALA A 262 5.11 -4.21 10.90
N ASP A 263 5.68 -5.42 10.80
CA ASP A 263 6.68 -5.77 9.80
C ASP A 263 6.11 -5.64 8.37
N ALA A 264 4.88 -6.10 8.13
CA ALA A 264 4.22 -5.95 6.84
C ALA A 264 4.00 -4.48 6.45
N TYR A 265 3.71 -3.60 7.41
CA TYR A 265 3.56 -2.16 7.17
C TYR A 265 4.91 -1.51 6.83
N ILE A 266 5.93 -1.78 7.64
CA ILE A 266 7.30 -1.23 7.45
C ILE A 266 7.90 -1.66 6.10
N ASN A 267 7.66 -2.90 5.68
CA ASN A 267 8.11 -3.42 4.38
C ASN A 267 7.21 -3.01 3.20
N GLY A 268 6.16 -2.22 3.42
CA GLY A 268 5.27 -1.75 2.37
C GLY A 268 4.38 -2.82 1.73
N TYR A 269 4.14 -3.95 2.41
CA TYR A 269 3.25 -5.00 1.91
C TYR A 269 1.78 -4.58 1.92
N PHE A 270 1.44 -3.57 2.71
CA PHE A 270 0.15 -2.91 2.65
C PHE A 270 0.29 -1.42 2.99
N SER A 271 -0.68 -0.63 2.55
CA SER A 271 -0.84 0.77 2.91
C SER A 271 -2.30 1.07 3.26
N PHE A 272 -2.59 2.32 3.61
CA PHE A 272 -3.96 2.76 3.89
C PHE A 272 -4.50 3.62 2.75
N VAL A 273 -5.80 3.52 2.51
CA VAL A 273 -6.49 4.43 1.58
C VAL A 273 -6.48 5.85 2.12
N ASP A 274 -6.84 6.00 3.39
CA ASP A 274 -6.66 7.22 4.15
C ASP A 274 -5.23 7.24 4.71
N LYS A 275 -4.43 8.20 4.26
CA LYS A 275 -3.02 8.30 4.63
C LYS A 275 -2.81 9.00 5.98
N GLU A 276 -3.79 9.75 6.46
CA GLU A 276 -3.68 10.54 7.68
C GLU A 276 -4.20 9.73 8.86
N GLU A 277 -5.44 9.25 8.76
CA GLU A 277 -6.13 8.60 9.88
C GLU A 277 -6.21 7.08 9.75
N GLY A 278 -5.92 6.51 8.56
CA GLY A 278 -6.18 5.10 8.29
C GLY A 278 -5.50 4.12 9.25
N LEU A 279 -4.28 4.43 9.70
CA LEU A 279 -3.55 3.63 10.70
C LEU A 279 -4.14 3.79 12.10
N LEU A 280 -4.50 5.02 12.49
CA LEU A 280 -5.16 5.28 13.77
C LEU A 280 -6.51 4.56 13.82
N ASP A 281 -7.32 4.72 12.78
CA ASP A 281 -8.61 4.05 12.62
C ASP A 281 -8.49 2.53 12.70
N LEU A 282 -7.43 1.95 12.11
CA LEU A 282 -7.17 0.52 12.25
C LEU A 282 -7.03 0.17 13.74
N PHE A 283 -6.14 0.84 14.46
CA PHE A 283 -5.96 0.56 15.90
C PHE A 283 -7.23 0.81 16.71
N MET A 284 -8.01 1.85 16.40
CA MET A 284 -9.27 2.14 17.07
C MET A 284 -10.32 1.05 16.83
N VAL A 285 -10.42 0.52 15.61
CA VAL A 285 -11.26 -0.66 15.30
C VAL A 285 -10.80 -1.85 16.15
N LEU A 286 -9.50 -2.13 16.22
CA LEU A 286 -8.99 -3.28 16.97
C LEU A 286 -9.20 -3.16 18.48
N ILE A 287 -8.96 -1.98 19.05
CA ILE A 287 -9.17 -1.70 20.47
C ILE A 287 -10.65 -1.82 20.82
N ALA A 288 -11.55 -1.24 20.02
CA ALA A 288 -12.99 -1.32 20.25
C ALA A 288 -13.50 -2.77 20.27
N ASN A 289 -13.00 -3.61 19.36
CA ASN A 289 -13.34 -5.04 19.31
C ASN A 289 -12.74 -5.84 20.48
N ARG A 290 -11.51 -5.52 20.90
CA ARG A 290 -10.89 -6.12 22.10
C ARG A 290 -11.73 -5.82 23.35
N ASP A 291 -12.09 -4.56 23.55
CA ASP A 291 -12.79 -4.11 24.75
C ASP A 291 -14.21 -4.71 24.80
N LEU A 292 -14.92 -4.78 23.66
CA LEU A 292 -16.21 -5.44 23.56
C LEU A 292 -16.16 -6.93 23.95
N ARG A 293 -15.11 -7.64 23.54
CA ARG A 293 -14.92 -9.07 23.84
C ARG A 293 -14.54 -9.31 25.30
N ASN A 294 -13.70 -8.44 25.87
CA ASN A 294 -13.34 -8.47 27.29
C ASN A 294 -14.57 -8.23 28.17
N SER A 295 -15.42 -7.25 27.83
CA SER A 295 -16.69 -7.02 28.54
C SER A 295 -17.68 -8.19 28.45
N SER A 296 -17.54 -9.05 27.44
CA SER A 296 -18.38 -10.23 27.23
C SER A 296 -17.85 -11.49 27.95
N GLY A 297 -16.88 -11.36 28.86
CA GLY A 297 -16.34 -12.47 29.66
C GLY A 297 -15.40 -13.44 28.92
N LYS A 298 -15.07 -13.16 27.65
CA LYS A 298 -14.07 -13.91 26.88
C LYS A 298 -12.70 -13.25 27.13
N ASN A 299 -11.97 -13.71 28.15
CA ASN A 299 -10.60 -13.24 28.42
C ASN A 299 -9.67 -13.72 27.30
N ILE A 300 -9.16 -12.79 26.49
CA ILE A 300 -8.18 -13.09 25.46
C ILE A 300 -6.89 -12.35 25.78
N ARG A 301 -5.80 -13.09 26.00
CA ARG A 301 -4.44 -12.56 26.01
C ARG A 301 -4.05 -12.22 24.57
N GLY A 302 -4.30 -10.98 24.14
CA GLY A 302 -4.01 -10.48 22.79
C GLY A 302 -5.21 -10.59 21.84
N TRP A 303 -5.15 -9.94 20.67
CA TRP A 303 -6.21 -10.02 19.66
C TRP A 303 -6.22 -11.34 18.88
N TRP A 304 -5.09 -12.05 18.82
CA TRP A 304 -4.88 -13.32 18.11
C TRP A 304 -3.94 -14.23 18.89
N THR A 305 -4.16 -15.55 18.81
CA THR A 305 -3.19 -16.58 19.18
C THR A 305 -2.94 -17.42 17.93
N PRO A 306 -1.73 -17.41 17.32
CA PRO A 306 -1.47 -18.15 16.10
C PRO A 306 -1.79 -19.64 16.26
N LEU A 307 -2.63 -20.17 15.35
CA LEU A 307 -3.09 -21.56 15.37
C LEU A 307 -2.02 -22.54 14.83
N LEU A 308 -1.03 -22.03 14.08
CA LEU A 308 0.10 -22.81 13.59
C LEU A 308 1.18 -22.90 14.68
N LEU A 309 1.82 -24.06 14.78
CA LEU A 309 2.92 -24.43 15.70
C LEU A 309 4.16 -23.51 15.69
N THR A 310 4.09 -22.30 15.15
CA THR A 310 5.11 -21.25 15.30
C THR A 310 5.00 -20.50 16.61
N ALA A 311 3.91 -20.65 17.37
CA ALA A 311 3.83 -20.12 18.73
C ALA A 311 5.01 -20.58 19.60
N GLY A 312 5.58 -21.77 19.37
CA GLY A 312 6.80 -22.23 20.06
C GLY A 312 8.07 -21.48 19.66
N VAL A 313 8.30 -21.25 18.36
CA VAL A 313 9.54 -20.62 17.85
C VAL A 313 9.48 -19.10 17.91
N ALA A 314 8.34 -18.50 17.56
CA ALA A 314 8.10 -17.07 17.73
C ALA A 314 8.05 -16.69 19.21
N SER A 315 7.39 -17.47 20.08
CA SER A 315 7.46 -17.22 21.53
C SER A 315 8.83 -17.55 22.11
N ALA A 316 9.58 -18.54 21.61
CA ALA A 316 10.95 -18.78 22.05
C ALA A 316 11.88 -17.64 21.63
N ARG A 317 11.76 -17.13 20.40
CA ARG A 317 12.51 -15.98 19.91
C ARG A 317 12.14 -14.74 20.71
N TYR A 318 10.85 -14.51 20.98
CA TYR A 318 10.32 -13.42 21.81
C TYR A 318 10.75 -13.53 23.28
N PHE A 319 10.69 -14.74 23.86
CA PHE A 319 11.15 -15.04 25.22
C PHE A 319 12.67 -14.86 25.36
N LEU A 320 13.46 -15.31 24.38
CA LEU A 320 14.90 -15.06 24.31
C LEU A 320 15.21 -13.56 24.12
N TRP A 321 14.41 -12.83 23.32
CA TRP A 321 14.52 -11.38 23.14
C TRP A 321 14.20 -10.60 24.42
N HIS A 322 13.15 -11.00 25.16
CA HIS A 322 12.76 -10.41 26.45
C HIS A 322 13.74 -10.75 27.56
N ILE A 323 14.27 -11.98 27.60
CA ILE A 323 15.31 -12.38 28.57
C ILE A 323 16.64 -11.69 28.26
N SER A 324 16.97 -11.47 26.99
CA SER A 324 18.11 -10.67 26.54
C SER A 324 17.97 -9.19 26.89
N ARG A 325 16.77 -8.72 27.26
CA ARG A 325 16.45 -7.34 27.66
C ARG A 325 16.12 -7.20 29.15
N ARG A 326 16.75 -8.00 30.02
CA ARG A 326 16.69 -7.73 31.46
C ARG A 326 17.15 -6.30 31.71
N ASN A 327 16.41 -5.55 32.52
CA ASN A 327 16.72 -4.15 32.83
C ASN A 327 17.90 -4.05 33.82
N THR A 328 19.04 -4.66 33.49
CA THR A 328 20.29 -4.54 34.25
C THR A 328 20.81 -3.11 34.14
N ILE A 329 21.58 -2.62 35.11
CA ILE A 329 22.10 -1.23 35.12
C ILE A 329 22.85 -0.92 33.82
N THR A 330 23.70 -1.85 33.36
CA THR A 330 24.48 -1.70 32.13
C THR A 330 23.61 -1.73 30.86
N GLN A 331 22.62 -2.62 30.78
CA GLN A 331 21.72 -2.69 29.62
C GLN A 331 20.72 -1.55 29.58
N ALA A 332 20.26 -1.04 30.74
CA ALA A 332 19.38 0.13 30.81
C ALA A 332 20.04 1.34 30.15
N ARG A 333 21.30 1.61 30.52
CA ARG A 333 22.11 2.67 29.91
C ARG A 333 22.29 2.45 28.40
N GLN A 334 22.62 1.23 27.97
CA GLN A 334 22.78 0.92 26.54
C GLN A 334 21.47 1.04 25.74
N ASN A 335 20.34 0.61 26.31
CA ASN A 335 19.03 0.69 25.65
C ASN A 335 18.56 2.14 25.53
N ILE A 336 18.75 2.95 26.57
CA ILE A 336 18.38 4.37 26.58
C ILE A 336 19.31 5.17 25.66
N SER A 337 20.63 4.94 25.71
CA SER A 337 21.59 5.54 24.76
C SER A 337 21.16 5.24 23.32
N ARG A 338 20.94 3.96 22.95
CA ARG A 338 20.53 3.60 21.58
C ARG A 338 19.20 4.21 21.11
N HIS A 339 18.26 4.50 22.02
CA HIS A 339 16.95 5.04 21.67
C HIS A 339 16.94 6.58 21.61
N TYR A 340 17.80 7.23 22.38
CA TYR A 340 17.89 8.70 22.48
C TYR A 340 19.19 9.29 21.90
N ASP A 341 20.07 8.48 21.31
CA ASP A 341 21.17 8.90 20.41
C ASP A 341 20.64 9.21 18.98
N LEU A 342 19.32 9.26 18.80
CA LEU A 342 18.72 9.98 17.69
C LEU A 342 18.90 11.48 17.96
N SER A 343 19.62 12.17 17.09
CA SER A 343 20.00 13.57 17.27
C SER A 343 18.82 14.44 17.71
N ASN A 344 19.05 15.39 18.62
CA ASN A 344 18.06 16.41 19.01
C ASN A 344 17.33 17.05 17.82
N ASP A 345 18.04 17.21 16.69
CA ASP A 345 17.48 17.73 15.44
C ASP A 345 16.28 16.91 14.96
N PHE A 346 16.34 15.57 15.04
CA PHE A 346 15.23 14.68 14.67
C PHE A 346 14.00 14.91 15.55
N PHE A 347 14.19 14.95 16.87
CA PHE A 347 13.09 15.19 17.81
C PHE A 347 12.48 16.59 17.65
N SER A 348 13.29 17.59 17.32
CA SER A 348 12.82 18.97 17.09
C SER A 348 11.89 19.12 15.88
N LEU A 349 11.85 18.13 14.97
CA LEU A 349 10.95 18.16 13.81
C LEU A 349 9.48 17.95 14.18
N PHE A 350 9.19 17.28 15.30
CA PHE A 350 7.83 16.91 15.67
C PHE A 350 7.46 17.19 17.13
N LEU A 351 8.42 17.51 17.99
CA LEU A 351 8.15 18.04 19.33
C LEU A 351 7.98 19.56 19.29
N ASP A 352 7.33 20.11 20.30
CA ASP A 352 7.29 21.55 20.52
C ASP A 352 8.62 22.08 21.07
N GLU A 353 8.75 23.40 21.26
CA GLU A 353 10.00 24.02 21.70
C GLU A 353 10.41 23.65 23.14
N THR A 354 9.50 23.05 23.92
CA THR A 354 9.87 22.46 25.21
C THR A 354 10.65 21.16 25.03
N MET A 355 10.68 20.53 23.85
CA MET A 355 11.32 19.22 23.64
C MET A 355 10.82 18.17 24.63
N THR A 356 9.51 18.13 24.88
CA THR A 356 8.92 17.23 25.88
C THR A 356 8.33 15.99 25.21
N TYR A 357 9.05 14.86 25.25
CA TYR A 357 8.56 13.59 24.71
C TYR A 357 7.76 12.77 25.74
N SER A 358 6.63 13.33 26.16
CA SER A 358 5.63 12.66 27.00
C SER A 358 4.25 13.29 26.76
N SER A 359 3.19 12.65 27.29
CA SER A 359 1.82 13.15 27.14
C SER A 359 1.72 14.61 27.59
N ALA A 360 0.90 15.39 26.88
CA ALA A 360 0.48 16.73 27.30
C ALA A 360 -0.91 16.68 27.97
N ILE A 361 -1.37 17.79 28.56
CA ILE A 361 -2.73 17.92 29.09
C ILE A 361 -3.46 19.00 28.32
N PHE A 362 -4.31 18.58 27.38
CA PHE A 362 -5.11 19.45 26.54
C PHE A 362 -6.41 19.87 27.24
N LYS A 363 -6.79 21.14 27.11
CA LYS A 363 -8.10 21.63 27.55
C LYS A 363 -9.14 21.49 26.43
N THR A 364 -8.71 21.62 25.20
CA THR A 364 -9.51 21.50 23.98
C THR A 364 -8.73 20.73 22.92
N GLU A 365 -9.42 20.10 21.98
CA GLU A 365 -8.83 19.21 20.97
C GLU A 365 -7.77 19.89 20.07
N HIS A 366 -7.99 21.14 19.69
CA HIS A 366 -7.10 21.89 18.78
C HIS A 366 -6.16 22.86 19.50
N GLU A 367 -5.84 22.59 20.77
CA GLU A 367 -4.95 23.44 21.52
C GLU A 367 -3.48 23.22 21.14
N ASP A 368 -2.71 24.31 21.14
CA ASP A 368 -1.28 24.28 20.86
C ASP A 368 -0.51 23.34 21.82
N LEU A 369 0.36 22.51 21.25
CA LEU A 369 1.07 21.46 21.99
C LEU A 369 1.93 22.03 23.12
N LYS A 370 2.63 23.15 22.88
CA LYS A 370 3.47 23.81 23.89
C LYS A 370 2.62 24.28 25.07
N ILE A 371 1.47 24.89 24.81
CA ILE A 371 0.53 25.30 25.86
C ILE A 371 0.06 24.09 26.68
N ALA A 372 -0.27 22.98 26.03
CA ALA A 372 -0.68 21.75 26.70
C ALA A 372 0.46 21.11 27.52
N GLN A 373 1.71 21.18 27.07
CA GLN A 373 2.88 20.72 27.81
C GLN A 373 3.19 21.60 29.03
N LEU A 374 3.16 22.92 28.88
CA LEU A 374 3.36 23.85 29.99
C LEU A 374 2.26 23.71 31.04
N ARG A 375 1.01 23.48 30.63
CA ARG A 375 -0.08 23.19 31.57
C ARG A 375 0.20 21.95 32.41
N LYS A 376 0.65 20.87 31.78
CA LYS A 376 1.03 19.66 32.53
C LYS A 376 2.11 19.98 33.56
N ILE A 377 3.14 20.74 33.18
CA ILE A 377 4.20 21.16 34.10
C ILE A 377 3.63 21.94 35.29
N SER A 378 2.80 22.96 35.04
CA SER A 378 2.16 23.72 36.11
C SER A 378 1.32 22.85 37.04
N LEU A 379 0.54 21.91 36.49
CA LEU A 379 -0.27 20.96 37.27
C LEU A 379 0.60 20.04 38.14
N LEU A 380 1.78 19.62 37.66
CA LEU A 380 2.71 18.82 38.46
C LEU A 380 3.32 19.63 39.60
N ILE A 381 3.74 20.88 39.34
CA ILE A 381 4.25 21.79 40.37
C ILE A 381 3.20 22.00 41.47
N GLU A 382 1.95 22.25 41.08
CA GLU A 382 0.83 22.44 42.00
C GLU A 382 0.55 21.18 42.82
N LYS A 383 0.41 20.02 42.16
CA LYS A 383 0.12 18.74 42.83
C LYS A 383 1.24 18.30 43.77
N ALA A 384 2.49 18.57 43.40
CA ALA A 384 3.63 18.28 44.24
C ALA A 384 3.84 19.33 45.34
N GLN A 385 3.10 20.44 45.34
CA GLN A 385 3.22 21.52 46.32
C GLN A 385 4.67 21.99 46.50
N ILE A 386 5.36 22.25 45.39
CA ILE A 386 6.76 22.68 45.39
C ILE A 386 6.83 24.14 45.86
N ASN A 387 7.81 24.46 46.70
CA ASN A 387 8.11 25.81 47.15
C ASN A 387 9.64 26.01 47.19
N ASP A 388 10.07 27.23 47.47
CA ASP A 388 11.45 27.70 47.52
C ASP A 388 12.36 26.95 48.52
N LYS A 389 11.78 26.33 49.56
CA LYS A 389 12.52 25.60 50.59
C LYS A 389 12.79 24.13 50.25
N HIS A 390 12.17 23.61 49.19
CA HIS A 390 12.29 22.21 48.84
C HIS A 390 13.52 21.90 47.98
N GLU A 391 14.05 20.69 48.17
CA GLU A 391 14.95 20.03 47.22
C GLU A 391 14.15 18.98 46.42
N VAL A 392 14.11 19.15 45.11
CA VAL A 392 13.32 18.31 44.19
C VAL A 392 14.24 17.38 43.42
N LEU A 393 13.87 16.10 43.33
CA LEU A 393 14.50 15.11 42.45
C LEU A 393 13.60 14.81 41.25
N GLU A 394 14.16 14.87 40.04
CA GLU A 394 13.54 14.34 38.82
C GLU A 394 14.29 13.11 38.32
N ILE A 395 13.57 11.99 38.24
CA ILE A 395 14.08 10.75 37.66
C ILE A 395 13.70 10.71 36.18
N GLY A 396 14.68 10.96 35.31
CA GLY A 396 14.48 11.01 33.86
C GLY A 396 14.09 12.40 33.35
N PHE A 397 14.96 13.40 33.56
CA PHE A 397 14.62 14.81 33.24
C PHE A 397 14.49 15.17 31.75
N GLY A 398 14.70 14.21 30.85
CA GLY A 398 14.64 14.43 29.41
C GLY A 398 15.53 15.61 28.98
N TRP A 399 14.94 16.61 28.33
CA TRP A 399 15.64 17.82 27.87
C TRP A 399 15.59 19.00 28.87
N GLY A 400 15.19 18.75 30.12
CA GLY A 400 15.30 19.69 31.24
C GLY A 400 14.17 20.70 31.40
N SER A 401 13.07 20.56 30.65
CA SER A 401 11.97 21.55 30.66
C SER A 401 11.24 21.65 31.99
N LEU A 402 11.01 20.53 32.67
CA LEU A 402 10.39 20.55 34.00
C LEU A 402 11.31 21.24 35.02
N ALA A 403 12.59 20.87 35.05
CA ALA A 403 13.58 21.48 35.94
C ALA A 403 13.62 23.02 35.80
N ILE A 404 13.72 23.51 34.57
CA ILE A 404 13.76 24.94 34.28
C ILE A 404 12.49 25.65 34.78
N GLU A 405 11.30 25.11 34.47
CA GLU A 405 10.05 25.76 34.86
C GLU A 405 9.75 25.67 36.37
N VAL A 406 10.10 24.56 37.02
CA VAL A 406 9.98 24.42 38.48
C VAL A 406 10.84 25.47 39.18
N VAL A 407 12.12 25.58 38.79
CA VAL A 407 13.03 26.53 39.44
C VAL A 407 12.67 27.98 39.11
N LYS A 408 12.26 28.29 37.87
CA LYS A 408 11.78 29.65 37.52
C LYS A 408 10.59 30.09 38.39
N GLN A 409 9.65 29.18 38.64
CA GLN A 409 8.41 29.53 39.35
C GLN A 409 8.57 29.52 40.87
N THR A 410 9.48 28.69 41.41
CA THR A 410 9.56 28.45 42.86
C THR A 410 10.89 28.85 43.49
N GLY A 411 11.98 28.96 42.72
CA GLY A 411 13.33 29.22 43.24
C GLY A 411 13.94 28.06 44.02
N CYS A 412 13.31 26.89 44.02
CA CYS A 412 13.74 25.72 44.79
C CYS A 412 15.07 25.15 44.28
N ARG A 413 15.64 24.18 45.01
CA ARG A 413 16.78 23.39 44.53
C ARG A 413 16.29 22.20 43.73
N TYR A 414 16.93 21.94 42.60
CA TYR A 414 16.52 20.88 41.69
C TYR A 414 17.69 19.97 41.35
N THR A 415 17.48 18.65 41.45
CA THR A 415 18.40 17.64 40.96
C THR A 415 17.69 16.79 39.92
N GLY A 416 18.21 16.74 38.70
CA GLY A 416 17.73 15.86 37.65
C GLY A 416 18.75 14.76 37.38
N ILE A 417 18.28 13.52 37.24
CA ILE A 417 19.10 12.41 36.74
C ILE A 417 18.63 11.87 35.38
N THR A 418 19.57 11.49 34.52
CA THR A 418 19.32 10.82 33.23
C THR A 418 20.38 9.75 32.97
N LEU A 419 20.11 8.90 31.98
CA LEU A 419 21.07 7.94 31.42
C LEU A 419 21.54 8.32 30.00
N SER A 420 21.00 9.40 29.41
CA SER A 420 21.41 9.92 28.09
C SER A 420 22.36 11.10 28.23
N GLU A 421 23.53 11.00 27.58
CA GLU A 421 24.53 12.07 27.55
C GLU A 421 24.09 13.26 26.70
N GLU A 422 23.38 13.01 25.58
CA GLU A 422 22.82 14.07 24.74
C GLU A 422 21.80 14.93 25.48
N GLN A 423 20.89 14.28 26.23
CA GLN A 423 19.91 14.96 27.08
C GLN A 423 20.58 15.79 28.17
N LEU A 424 21.61 15.25 28.82
CA LEU A 424 22.37 15.97 29.84
C LEU A 424 23.02 17.25 29.26
N ASN A 425 23.70 17.13 28.12
CA ASN A 425 24.37 18.26 27.48
C ASN A 425 23.35 19.32 27.03
N TYR A 426 22.22 18.89 26.46
CA TYR A 426 21.16 19.79 26.02
C TYR A 426 20.52 20.53 27.21
N ALA A 427 20.16 19.81 28.27
CA ALA A 427 19.52 20.38 29.46
C ALA A 427 20.45 21.35 30.19
N LYS A 428 21.75 21.01 30.35
CA LYS A 428 22.76 21.91 30.93
C LYS A 428 22.89 23.22 30.16
N ARG A 429 22.92 23.15 28.83
CA ARG A 429 22.95 24.34 27.97
C ARG A 429 21.71 25.21 28.20
N ARG A 430 20.51 24.63 28.21
CA ARG A 430 19.26 25.39 28.43
C ARG A 430 19.16 25.99 29.82
N ALA A 431 19.60 25.27 30.86
CA ALA A 431 19.63 25.81 32.22
C ALA A 431 20.57 27.02 32.31
N LYS A 432 21.74 26.95 31.65
CA LYS A 432 22.68 28.07 31.56
C LYS A 432 22.13 29.26 30.77
N GLU A 433 21.51 29.01 29.62
CA GLU A 433 20.84 30.06 28.83
C GLU A 433 19.71 30.75 29.61
N ALA A 434 19.07 30.04 30.54
CA ALA A 434 18.06 30.58 31.43
C ALA A 434 18.64 31.24 32.71
N GLY A 435 19.95 31.13 32.97
CA GLY A 435 20.60 31.65 34.17
C GLY A 435 20.21 30.91 35.46
N LEU A 436 19.96 29.60 35.38
CA LEU A 436 19.46 28.77 36.49
C LEU A 436 20.44 27.65 36.90
N GLU A 437 21.64 27.65 36.35
CA GLU A 437 22.66 26.62 36.60
C GLU A 437 23.04 26.47 38.08
N ASP A 438 22.90 27.53 38.88
CA ASP A 438 23.21 27.52 40.32
C ASP A 438 22.14 26.83 41.16
N HIS A 439 20.94 26.66 40.61
CA HIS A 439 19.79 26.05 41.28
C HIS A 439 19.46 24.65 40.73
N ILE A 440 20.01 24.27 39.57
CA ILE A 440 19.72 23.01 38.88
C ILE A 440 20.98 22.17 38.73
N ASN A 441 21.00 21.00 39.38
CA ASN A 441 22.06 20.00 39.26
C ASN A 441 21.62 18.84 38.36
N PHE A 442 22.18 18.73 37.16
CA PHE A 442 21.94 17.60 36.26
C PHE A 442 23.06 16.56 36.31
N MET A 443 22.69 15.30 36.48
CA MET A 443 23.62 14.17 36.64
C MET A 443 23.35 13.04 35.64
N LEU A 444 24.42 12.43 35.14
CA LEU A 444 24.37 11.19 34.34
C LEU A 444 24.53 9.99 35.28
N ILE A 445 23.43 9.52 35.86
CA ILE A 445 23.46 8.45 36.86
C ILE A 445 22.19 7.60 36.77
N ASP A 446 22.34 6.30 37.00
CA ASP A 446 21.19 5.41 37.20
C ASP A 446 20.55 5.70 38.55
N TYR A 447 19.23 5.87 38.60
CA TYR A 447 18.51 6.17 39.85
C TYR A 447 18.77 5.14 40.95
N ARG A 448 19.09 3.89 40.59
CA ARG A 448 19.41 2.79 41.52
C ARG A 448 20.78 2.97 42.19
N GLN A 449 21.59 3.89 41.69
CA GLN A 449 22.92 4.24 42.21
C GLN A 449 22.92 5.56 42.97
N LEU A 450 21.76 6.21 43.15
CA LEU A 450 21.66 7.40 43.99
C LEU A 450 22.10 7.07 45.43
N PRO A 451 22.86 7.96 46.09
CA PRO A 451 23.29 7.74 47.46
C PRO A 451 22.09 7.54 48.40
N ASN A 452 22.11 6.48 49.19
CA ASN A 452 21.02 6.10 50.09
C ASN A 452 20.88 6.98 51.36
N PHE A 453 21.81 7.90 51.59
CA PHE A 453 21.81 8.83 52.73
C PHE A 453 21.21 10.20 52.40
N HIS A 454 21.02 10.53 51.12
CA HIS A 454 20.46 11.81 50.69
C HIS A 454 18.95 11.70 50.49
N LYS A 455 18.19 12.69 50.98
CA LYS A 455 16.73 12.73 50.87
C LYS A 455 16.30 13.99 50.14
N TYR A 456 15.26 13.87 49.33
CA TYR A 456 14.63 14.96 48.61
C TYR A 456 13.24 15.21 49.20
N ASP A 457 12.81 16.47 49.24
CA ASP A 457 11.49 16.84 49.74
C ASP A 457 10.39 16.40 48.78
N ARG A 458 10.68 16.43 47.46
CA ARG A 458 9.75 16.02 46.39
C ARG A 458 10.48 15.18 45.36
N ILE A 459 9.79 14.19 44.81
CA ILE A 459 10.31 13.33 43.74
C ILE A 459 9.28 13.31 42.61
N ILE A 460 9.72 13.59 41.40
CA ILE A 460 8.91 13.49 40.17
C ILE A 460 9.57 12.48 39.23
N SER A 461 8.76 11.63 38.61
CA SER A 461 9.17 10.70 37.56
C SER A 461 8.02 10.53 36.60
N TRP A 462 8.27 10.67 35.30
CA TRP A 462 7.25 10.68 34.25
C TRP A 462 7.75 10.11 32.93
#